data_AF-A0A4Q3UAC7-F1
#
_entry.id   AF-A0A4Q3UAC7-F1
#
_cell.length_a   1.000
_cell.length_b   1.000
_cell.length_c   1.000
_cell.angle_alpha   90.00
_cell.angle_beta   90.00
_cell.angle_gamma   90.00
#
_symmetry.space_group_name_H-M   'P 1'
#
loop_
_entity.id
_entity.type
_entity.pdbx_description
1 polymer ?
#
loop_
_entity_poly.entity_id
_entity_poly.type
_entity_poly.pdbx_seq_one_letter_code
_entity_poly.pdbx_strand_id
1 'polypeptide(L)' 'MTDTVKLVVDGVTVDVPKNFTMLQACEAAGAEIPRFCYHERLSIAGNCRMCL' A
#
# COMPACT_ATOMS: atom_id res chain seq x y z
N MET A 1 -13.06 7.79 -14.80
CA MET A 1 -12.16 6.70 -15.24
C MET A 1 -11.05 6.63 -14.21
N THR A 2 -10.93 5.51 -13.50
CA THR A 2 -9.90 5.37 -12.46
C THR A 2 -8.59 5.05 -13.17
N ASP A 3 -7.64 5.97 -13.13
CA ASP A 3 -6.31 5.80 -13.70
C ASP A 3 -5.52 4.80 -12.83
N THR A 4 -5.32 3.59 -13.35
CA THR A 4 -4.62 2.51 -12.64
C THR A 4 -3.17 2.40 -13.11
N VAL A 5 -2.33 1.78 -12.28
CA VAL A 5 -0.92 1.53 -12.54
C VAL A 5 -0.60 0.07 -12.22
N LYS A 6 0.20 -0.55 -13.09
CA LYS A 6 0.76 -1.88 -12.84
C LYS A 6 2.00 -1.77 -11.96
N LEU A 7 2.02 -2.56 -10.90
CA LEU A 7 3.15 -2.71 -9.98
C LEU A 7 3.49 -4.20 -9.86
N VAL A 8 4.73 -4.49 -9.45
CA VAL A 8 5.17 -5.84 -9.11
C VAL A 8 5.56 -5.85 -7.63
N VAL A 9 4.88 -6.68 -6.84
CA VAL A 9 5.13 -6.86 -5.40
C VAL A 9 5.49 -8.34 -5.19
N ASP A 10 6.71 -8.63 -4.74
CA ASP A 10 7.20 -10.00 -4.53
C ASP A 10 6.97 -10.96 -5.73
N GLY A 11 7.10 -10.43 -6.95
CA GLY A 11 6.86 -11.17 -8.20
C GLY A 11 5.39 -11.27 -8.62
N VAL A 12 4.45 -10.83 -7.78
CA VAL A 12 3.02 -10.73 -8.10
C VAL A 12 2.76 -9.41 -8.83
N THR A 13 2.16 -9.48 -10.02
CA THR A 13 1.74 -8.28 -10.75
C THR A 13 0.35 -7.86 -10.28
N VAL A 14 0.22 -6.60 -9.85
CA VAL A 14 -1.04 -6.00 -9.40
C VAL A 14 -1.36 -4.75 -10.20
N ASP A 15 -2.64 -4.52 -10.48
CA ASP A 15 -3.15 -3.32 -11.17
C ASP A 15 -4.01 -2.54 -10.18
N VAL A 16 -3.48 -1.43 -9.68
CA VAL A 16 -4.08 -0.67 -8.57
C VAL A 16 -4.29 0.81 -8.94
N PRO A 17 -5.23 1.53 -8.31
CA PRO A 17 -5.40 2.96 -8.53
C PRO A 17 -4.11 3.74 -8.23
N LYS A 18 -3.79 4.76 -9.04
CA LYS A 18 -2.57 5.59 -8.84
C LYS A 18 -2.51 6.34 -7.51
N ASN A 19 -3.64 6.50 -6.81
CA ASN A 19 -3.70 7.15 -5.51
C ASN A 19 -3.48 6.19 -4.33
N PHE A 20 -3.27 4.89 -4.58
CA PHE A 20 -2.89 3.96 -3.52
C PHE A 20 -1.50 4.28 -3.00
N THR A 21 -1.32 4.13 -1.69
CA THR A 21 0.00 4.08 -1.06
C THR A 21 0.68 2.74 -1.38
N MET A 22 2.00 2.66 -1.21
CA MET A 22 2.72 1.38 -1.34
C MET A 22 2.19 0.32 -0.37
N LEU A 23 1.79 0.71 0.84
CA LEU A 23 1.18 -0.20 1.81
C LEU A 23 -0.11 -0.83 1.28
N GLN A 24 -1.00 -0.04 0.69
CA GLN A 24 -2.26 -0.53 0.10
C GLN A 24 -2.02 -1.36 -1.17
N ALA A 25 -1.01 -1.01 -1.97
CA ALA A 25 -0.62 -1.80 -3.14
C ALA A 25 -0.09 -3.19 -2.73
N CYS A 26 0.70 -3.25 -1.65
CA CYS A 26 1.17 -4.51 -1.07
C CYS A 26 0.01 -5.34 -0.50
N GLU A 27 -0.95 -4.71 0.19
CA GLU A 27 -2.16 -5.40 0.66
C GLU A 27 -2.99 -5.96 -0.50
N ALA A 28 -3.12 -5.22 -1.61
CA ALA A 28 -3.79 -5.71 -2.81
C ALA A 28 -3.06 -6.91 -3.46
N ALA A 29 -1.76 -7.06 -3.22
CA ALA A 29 -0.96 -8.23 -3.60
C ALA A 29 -1.05 -9.38 -2.58
N GLY A 30 -1.78 -9.19 -1.46
CA GLY A 30 -1.93 -10.18 -0.39
C GLY A 30 -0.84 -10.13 0.69
N ALA A 31 0.05 -9.13 0.66
CA ALA A 31 1.10 -8.96 1.65
C ALA A 31 0.60 -8.12 2.84
N GLU A 32 0.89 -8.58 4.06
CA GLU A 32 0.62 -7.82 5.28
C GLU A 32 1.87 -7.07 5.73
N ILE A 33 1.91 -5.76 5.50
CA ILE A 33 3.02 -4.89 5.93
C ILE A 33 2.83 -4.45 7.39
N PRO A 34 3.80 -4.69 8.28
CA PRO A 34 3.71 -4.31 9.68
C PRO A 34 3.61 -2.78 9.83
N ARG A 35 2.72 -2.34 10.72
CA ARG A 35 2.42 -0.92 10.92
C ARG A 35 2.01 -0.65 12.36
N PHE A 36 2.37 0.53 12.85
CA PHE A 36 1.84 1.05 14.12
C PHE A 36 1.10 2.37 13.93
N CYS A 37 1.60 3.26 13.08
CA CYS A 37 1.05 4.61 12.94
C CYS A 37 0.07 4.80 11.78
N TYR A 38 -0.27 3.75 11.03
CA TYR A 38 -1.23 3.80 9.93
C TYR A 38 -2.55 3.14 10.34
N HIS A 39 -3.65 3.81 10.01
CA HIS A 39 -5.01 3.29 10.13
C HIS A 39 -5.84 3.82 8.96
N GLU A 40 -6.62 2.98 8.29
CA GLU A 40 -7.33 3.30 7.03
C GLU A 40 -8.32 4.48 7.15
N ARG A 41 -8.82 4.72 8.37
CA ARG A 41 -9.81 5.77 8.69
C ARG A 41 -9.20 7.04 9.30
N LEU A 42 -7.88 7.10 9.46
CA LEU A 42 -7.17 8.25 10.04
C LEU A 42 -6.21 8.85 9.00
N SER A 43 -5.75 10.08 9.26
CA SER A 43 -4.71 10.71 8.44
C SER A 43 -3.41 9.90 8.47
N ILE A 44 -2.68 9.91 7.36
CA ILE A 44 -1.41 9.19 7.23
C ILE A 44 -0.35 9.83 8.13
N ALA A 45 0.28 9.02 8.98
CA ALA A 45 1.45 9.37 9.77
C ALA A 45 2.67 8.53 9.37
N GLY A 46 3.87 8.98 9.72
CA GLY A 46 5.14 8.34 9.36
C GLY A 46 6.16 8.29 10.49
N ASN A 47 5.72 8.29 11.75
CA ASN A 47 6.59 8.34 12.93
C ASN A 47 7.12 6.96 13.38
N CYS A 48 6.43 5.85 13.10
CA CYS A 48 6.87 4.52 13.57
C CYS A 48 7.94 3.84 12.71
N ARG A 49 8.02 4.15 11.42
CA ARG A 49 8.95 3.55 10.44
C ARG A 49 8.92 2.01 10.36
N MET A 50 7.85 1.37 10.85
CA MET A 50 7.74 -0.09 10.84
C MET A 50 7.43 -0.67 9.45
N CYS A 51 6.85 0.14 8.56
CA CYS A 51 6.50 -0.24 7.19
C CYS A 51 7.62 0.05 6.18
N LEU A 52 8.87 0.04 6.62
CA LEU A 52 10.05 0.15 5.75
C LEU A 52 10.36 -1.19 5.09
#